data_AF-A0A7M3MZR0-F1
#
_entry.id   AF-A0A7M3MZR0-F1
#
_cell.length_a   1.000
_cell.length_b   1.000
_cell.length_c   1.000
_cell.angle_alpha   90.00
_cell.angle_beta   90.00
_cell.angle_gamma   90.00
#
_symmetry.space_group_name_H-M   'P 1'
#
loop_
_entity.id
_entity.type
_entity.pdbx_description
1 polymer ?
#
loop_
_entity_poly.entity_id
_entity_poly.type
_entity_poly.pdbx_seq_one_letter_code
_entity_poly.pdbx_strand_id
1 'polypeptide(L)'
;MLKFTIRNFLYALGPVLLTILSPLVLFNQELYFDIETETDVEYHPLEDGELLSSPGWTNANFFVPLDFALDFMGTINSGPIENSSPVVGVEFFRPDFDAEAINIFTPYHTSLTDIWNFDADYESKIRYSVTGEEGERVLTIEYYRAGFANMDGSSGVQVNTTFQVSFFEINGEISLHFGPQENREFFHHLHDRDGLGPLIYFVQNMRIEDHDLVVDISGLLSGDPDDPYLEPFFTKEPTEDLTGLTGDPRPGTLYRFVPKSTSTVQIEQSTSVSVWPTIASDYVYVSMEDQPLPEMDYTVIGIDGREFSSGKINGQMNRISILDLPAGSYIVRLESGGKIFVRQIVKVGR
;
A
#
# COMPACT_ATOMS: atom_id res chain seq x y z
N MET A 1 20.09 -48.44 54.45
CA MET A 1 20.90 -48.72 53.25
C MET A 1 19.98 -48.48 52.04
N LEU A 2 20.28 -47.41 51.28
CA LEU A 2 19.67 -46.94 50.02
C LEU A 2 18.13 -46.88 49.88
N LYS A 3 17.54 -45.77 50.34
CA LYS A 3 16.40 -45.12 49.68
C LYS A 3 16.93 -43.81 49.07
N PHE A 4 17.27 -43.83 47.78
CA PHE A 4 17.72 -42.66 47.02
C PHE A 4 16.69 -42.34 45.91
N THR A 5 15.69 -41.55 46.30
CA THR A 5 15.19 -40.35 45.61
C THR A 5 15.02 -40.36 44.09
N ILE A 6 13.89 -40.89 43.59
CA ILE A 6 13.28 -40.55 42.27
C ILE A 6 12.48 -39.23 42.41
N ARG A 7 13.12 -38.17 42.93
CA ARG A 7 12.48 -36.85 43.08
C ARG A 7 13.28 -35.73 42.41
N ASN A 8 14.49 -36.04 41.92
CA ASN A 8 15.36 -35.06 41.25
C ASN A 8 15.37 -35.17 39.72
N PHE A 9 14.57 -36.07 39.12
CA PHE A 9 14.52 -36.22 37.66
C PHE A 9 13.39 -35.43 36.97
N LEU A 10 12.44 -34.88 37.75
CA LEU A 10 11.30 -34.10 37.22
C LEU A 10 11.49 -32.58 37.31
N TYR A 11 12.61 -32.10 37.84
CA TYR A 11 12.95 -30.66 37.90
C TYR A 11 14.01 -30.23 36.87
N ALA A 12 14.52 -31.15 36.05
CA ALA A 12 15.54 -30.87 35.04
C ALA A 12 15.00 -30.69 33.61
N LEU A 13 13.69 -30.88 33.39
CA LEU A 13 13.06 -30.76 32.06
C LEU A 13 12.03 -29.61 31.94
N GLY A 14 11.70 -28.95 33.06
CA GLY A 14 10.78 -27.81 33.08
C GLY A 14 11.28 -26.53 32.38
N PRO A 15 12.58 -26.16 32.45
CA PRO A 15 13.05 -24.94 31.79
C PRO A 15 13.53 -25.14 30.35
N VAL A 16 13.52 -26.36 29.80
CA VAL A 16 13.97 -26.64 28.42
C VAL A 16 12.79 -26.69 27.44
N LEU A 17 11.57 -26.95 27.92
CA LEU A 17 10.38 -26.97 27.07
C LEU A 17 9.71 -25.59 26.88
N LEU A 18 10.11 -24.58 27.67
CA LEU A 18 9.55 -23.22 27.54
C LEU A 18 10.42 -22.27 26.69
N THR A 19 11.65 -22.68 26.34
CA THR A 19 12.59 -21.87 25.54
C THR A 19 12.53 -22.21 24.04
N ILE A 20 11.72 -23.19 23.64
CA ILE A 20 11.54 -23.60 22.24
C ILE A 20 10.27 -23.00 21.62
N LEU A 21 9.46 -22.25 22.40
CA LEU A 21 8.21 -21.65 21.92
C LEU A 21 8.23 -20.11 21.76
N SER A 22 9.39 -19.48 21.74
CA SER A 22 9.54 -18.05 21.43
C SER A 22 10.97 -17.79 20.96
N PRO A 23 11.22 -17.63 19.64
CA PRO A 23 10.54 -16.64 18.80
C PRO A 23 10.03 -17.24 17.48
N LEU A 24 8.82 -17.81 17.52
CA LEU A 24 7.92 -17.77 16.38
C LEU A 24 6.95 -16.60 16.62
N VAL A 25 7.50 -15.41 16.92
CA VAL A 25 6.82 -14.21 16.45
C VAL A 25 7.19 -14.18 14.98
N LEU A 26 6.45 -14.95 14.18
CA LEU A 26 6.36 -14.67 12.76
C LEU A 26 6.02 -13.19 12.71
N PHE A 27 6.92 -12.40 12.15
CA PHE A 27 6.58 -11.06 11.70
C PHE A 27 5.52 -11.25 10.62
N ASN A 28 4.27 -11.44 11.02
CA ASN A 28 3.14 -11.29 10.14
C ASN A 28 2.99 -9.79 9.98
N GLN A 29 3.92 -9.18 9.25
CA GLN A 29 3.69 -7.84 8.78
C GLN A 29 2.54 -7.96 7.79
N GLU A 30 1.40 -7.42 8.17
CA GLU A 30 0.26 -7.39 7.27
C GLU A 30 0.63 -6.46 6.12
N LEU A 31 0.71 -7.03 4.92
CA LEU A 31 0.80 -6.28 3.69
C LEU A 31 -0.37 -5.29 3.60
N TYR A 32 -0.09 -4.09 3.11
CA TYR A 32 -1.08 -3.02 2.99
C TYR A 32 -2.24 -3.39 2.06
N PHE A 33 -1.98 -4.15 1.00
CA PHE A 33 -2.99 -4.57 0.03
C PHE A 33 -3.40 -6.03 0.22
N ASP A 34 -4.66 -6.33 -0.08
CA ASP A 34 -5.09 -7.61 -0.64
C ASP A 34 -4.99 -7.56 -2.17
N ILE A 35 -4.87 -8.73 -2.81
CA ILE A 35 -4.84 -8.85 -4.27
C ILE A 35 -6.09 -9.58 -4.74
N GLU A 36 -6.77 -8.97 -5.71
CA GLU A 36 -7.82 -9.62 -6.48
C GLU A 36 -7.36 -9.75 -7.94
N THR A 37 -7.70 -10.87 -8.57
CA THR A 37 -7.33 -11.16 -9.95
C THR A 37 -8.56 -11.55 -10.75
N GLU A 38 -8.74 -10.91 -11.90
CA GLU A 38 -9.74 -11.26 -12.89
C GLU A 38 -9.04 -11.53 -14.23
N THR A 39 -9.56 -12.52 -14.97
CA THR A 39 -9.06 -12.88 -16.30
C THR A 39 -10.17 -12.70 -17.34
N ASP A 40 -9.77 -12.57 -18.60
CA ASP A 40 -10.69 -12.32 -19.72
C ASP A 40 -11.53 -11.02 -19.59
N VAL A 41 -11.00 -10.03 -18.85
CA VAL A 41 -11.62 -8.69 -18.74
C VAL A 41 -11.37 -7.92 -20.03
N GLU A 42 -12.45 -7.39 -20.63
CA GLU A 42 -12.35 -6.60 -21.87
C GLU A 42 -11.48 -5.37 -21.68
N TYR A 43 -10.43 -5.24 -22.50
CA TYR A 43 -9.51 -4.11 -22.47
C TYR A 43 -9.96 -3.01 -23.42
N HIS A 44 -10.13 -1.80 -22.90
CA HIS A 44 -10.49 -0.61 -23.67
C HIS A 44 -9.33 0.38 -23.68
N PRO A 45 -8.65 0.58 -24.84
CA PRO A 45 -7.59 1.57 -24.94
C PRO A 45 -8.06 3.00 -24.64
N LEU A 46 -7.16 3.84 -24.10
CA LEU A 46 -7.42 5.26 -23.91
C LEU A 46 -7.33 6.02 -25.25
N GLU A 47 -8.45 6.11 -25.97
CA GLU A 47 -8.49 6.80 -27.25
C GLU A 47 -8.27 8.32 -27.11
N ASP A 48 -8.88 8.96 -26.10
CA ASP A 48 -8.92 10.42 -25.91
C ASP A 48 -8.06 10.92 -24.71
N GLY A 49 -7.10 10.13 -24.24
CA GLY A 49 -6.22 10.52 -23.14
C GLY A 49 -5.22 11.62 -23.51
N GLU A 50 -4.82 12.42 -22.51
CA GLU A 50 -3.74 13.41 -22.65
C GLU A 50 -2.39 12.70 -22.80
N LEU A 51 -1.60 13.12 -23.79
CA LEU A 51 -0.31 12.50 -24.11
C LEU A 51 0.79 12.92 -23.14
N LEU A 52 1.49 11.94 -22.57
CA LEU A 52 2.62 12.12 -21.64
C LEU A 52 3.98 11.86 -22.29
N SER A 53 4.01 11.16 -23.43
CA SER A 53 5.24 10.80 -24.13
C SER A 53 5.45 11.61 -25.42
N SER A 54 6.70 11.80 -25.81
CA SER A 54 7.08 12.18 -27.18
C SER A 54 7.68 10.99 -27.92
N PRO A 55 7.65 10.95 -29.27
CA PRO A 55 8.29 9.88 -30.03
C PRO A 55 9.75 9.63 -29.61
N GLY A 56 10.14 8.36 -29.57
CA GLY A 56 11.48 7.90 -29.24
C GLY A 56 11.81 7.87 -27.75
N TRP A 57 10.81 7.88 -26.87
CA TRP A 57 11.02 7.80 -25.43
C TRP A 57 11.65 6.47 -24.99
N THR A 58 12.42 6.50 -23.90
CA THR A 58 12.93 5.32 -23.19
C THR A 58 12.91 5.64 -21.72
N ASN A 59 12.31 4.78 -20.88
CA ASN A 59 12.07 5.04 -19.46
C ASN A 59 11.56 6.47 -19.24
N ALA A 60 10.39 6.76 -19.84
CA ALA A 60 9.82 8.10 -19.88
C ALA A 60 9.71 8.67 -18.47
N ASN A 61 10.00 9.96 -18.32
CA ASN A 61 9.77 10.68 -17.07
C ASN A 61 8.66 11.69 -17.31
N PHE A 62 7.64 11.67 -16.46
CA PHE A 62 6.49 12.57 -16.57
C PHE A 62 5.83 12.76 -15.22
N PHE A 63 4.98 13.78 -15.12
CA PHE A 63 4.07 13.96 -14.01
C PHE A 63 2.65 14.15 -14.55
N VAL A 64 1.68 13.61 -13.83
CA VAL A 64 0.26 13.81 -14.08
C VAL A 64 -0.27 14.80 -13.06
N PRO A 65 -0.67 16.02 -13.47
CA PRO A 65 -1.24 16.99 -12.54
C PRO A 65 -2.61 16.48 -12.07
N LEU A 66 -2.78 16.37 -10.75
CA LEU A 66 -4.07 16.07 -10.13
C LEU A 66 -4.55 17.30 -9.36
N ASP A 67 -5.83 17.63 -9.56
CA ASP A 67 -6.54 18.67 -8.82
C ASP A 67 -7.25 18.12 -7.56
N PHE A 68 -6.92 16.88 -7.18
CA PHE A 68 -7.54 16.17 -6.07
C PHE A 68 -6.57 15.45 -5.17
N ALA A 69 -7.06 15.11 -3.98
CA ALA A 69 -6.34 14.29 -3.03
C ALA A 69 -6.56 12.82 -3.35
N LEU A 70 -5.47 12.08 -3.51
CA LEU A 70 -5.49 10.65 -3.74
C LEU A 70 -4.84 9.96 -2.54
N ASP A 71 -5.48 8.94 -1.99
CA ASP A 71 -4.86 8.00 -1.07
C ASP A 71 -3.88 7.12 -1.85
N PHE A 72 -2.58 7.37 -1.69
CA PHE A 72 -1.54 6.59 -2.33
C PHE A 72 -0.81 5.76 -1.28
N MET A 73 -1.33 4.55 -1.03
CA MET A 73 -0.85 3.63 -0.01
C MET A 73 -0.85 4.24 1.40
N GLY A 74 -2.01 4.69 1.88
CA GLY A 74 -2.22 5.20 3.23
C GLY A 74 -1.80 6.66 3.44
N THR A 75 -1.22 7.29 2.41
CA THR A 75 -0.83 8.69 2.42
C THR A 75 -1.75 9.49 1.50
N ILE A 76 -2.62 10.30 2.11
CA ILE A 76 -3.56 11.17 1.40
C ILE A 76 -2.92 12.54 1.21
N ASN A 77 -2.52 12.83 -0.02
CA ASN A 77 -1.92 14.12 -0.38
C ASN A 77 -2.60 14.71 -1.62
N SER A 78 -2.53 16.03 -1.78
CA SER A 78 -2.85 16.73 -3.02
C SER A 78 -1.55 17.05 -3.78
N GLY A 79 -1.52 16.85 -5.10
CA GLY A 79 -0.28 16.96 -5.89
C GLY A 79 -0.23 15.97 -7.07
N PRO A 80 0.83 15.98 -7.89
CA PRO A 80 0.89 15.08 -9.04
C PRO A 80 1.15 13.61 -8.65
N ILE A 81 0.85 12.69 -9.57
CA ILE A 81 1.55 11.40 -9.67
C ILE A 81 2.78 11.61 -10.55
N GLU A 82 3.96 11.20 -10.11
CA GLU A 82 5.18 11.23 -10.89
C GLU A 82 5.56 9.82 -11.33
N ASN A 83 6.00 9.70 -12.59
CA ASN A 83 6.78 8.57 -13.06
C ASN A 83 8.21 9.03 -13.27
N SER A 84 9.14 8.47 -12.52
CA SER A 84 10.56 8.74 -12.67
C SER A 84 11.36 7.52 -12.24
N SER A 85 12.09 6.93 -13.17
CA SER A 85 13.10 5.94 -12.81
C SER A 85 14.32 6.06 -13.72
N PRO A 86 15.45 6.55 -13.20
CA PRO A 86 16.68 6.64 -13.97
C PRO A 86 17.32 5.27 -14.23
N VAL A 87 16.84 4.20 -13.57
CA VAL A 87 17.47 2.88 -13.59
C VAL A 87 16.51 1.77 -14.03
N VAL A 88 15.22 1.84 -13.67
CA VAL A 88 14.32 0.68 -13.77
C VAL A 88 12.88 1.09 -14.13
N GLY A 89 12.52 0.86 -15.40
CA GLY A 89 11.13 0.76 -15.85
C GLY A 89 10.11 1.80 -15.36
N VAL A 90 8.90 1.31 -15.06
CA VAL A 90 7.75 2.14 -14.69
C VAL A 90 7.60 2.16 -13.18
N GLU A 91 7.92 3.28 -12.55
CA GLU A 91 7.75 3.51 -11.11
C GLU A 91 6.90 4.74 -10.86
N PHE A 92 5.79 4.59 -10.13
CA PHE A 92 4.93 5.69 -9.73
C PHE A 92 5.17 6.04 -8.27
N PHE A 93 5.33 7.33 -8.00
CA PHE A 93 5.38 7.86 -6.66
C PHE A 93 4.75 9.25 -6.62
N ARG A 94 4.59 9.78 -5.42
CA ARG A 94 4.14 11.16 -5.24
C ARG A 94 5.25 11.95 -4.59
N PRO A 95 5.79 12.98 -5.26
CA PRO A 95 6.77 13.86 -4.64
C PRO A 95 6.04 14.68 -3.58
N ASP A 96 6.19 14.29 -2.32
CA ASP A 96 5.93 15.18 -1.20
C ASP A 96 7.30 15.66 -0.70
N PHE A 97 7.69 16.86 -1.14
CA PHE A 97 9.00 17.44 -0.83
C PHE A 97 9.19 17.71 0.67
N ASP A 98 8.09 17.74 1.43
CA ASP A 98 8.10 17.89 2.88
C ASP A 98 7.94 16.54 3.60
N ALA A 99 7.64 15.45 2.88
CA ALA A 99 7.53 14.14 3.49
C ALA A 99 8.91 13.54 3.80
N GLU A 100 9.02 13.01 5.02
CA GLU A 100 10.18 12.23 5.46
C GLU A 100 10.25 10.86 4.77
N ALA A 101 9.22 10.45 4.04
CA ALA A 101 9.11 9.14 3.42
C ALA A 101 8.35 9.15 2.08
N ILE A 102 8.67 8.20 1.21
CA ILE A 102 8.12 8.05 -0.15
C ILE A 102 7.42 6.70 -0.27
N ASN A 103 6.26 6.70 -0.91
CA ASN A 103 5.58 5.49 -1.35
C ASN A 103 5.88 5.26 -2.84
N ILE A 104 6.11 4.02 -3.25
CA ILE A 104 6.40 3.63 -4.64
C ILE A 104 5.49 2.48 -5.06
N PHE A 105 4.91 2.57 -6.26
CA PHE A 105 4.25 1.47 -6.94
C PHE A 105 4.90 1.22 -8.30
N THR A 106 5.37 0.00 -8.53
CA THR A 106 6.05 -0.39 -9.76
C THR A 106 5.18 -1.43 -10.48
N PRO A 107 4.34 -1.02 -11.46
CA PRO A 107 3.48 -1.94 -12.22
C PRO A 107 4.24 -2.84 -13.19
N TYR A 108 5.47 -2.47 -13.56
CA TYR A 108 6.25 -3.18 -14.56
C TYR A 108 7.73 -2.79 -14.45
N HIS A 109 8.51 -3.57 -13.69
CA HIS A 109 9.94 -3.34 -13.52
C HIS A 109 10.74 -3.92 -14.71
N THR A 110 10.72 -3.22 -15.84
CA THR A 110 11.62 -3.47 -16.97
C THR A 110 11.83 -2.18 -17.74
N SER A 111 12.95 -2.04 -18.44
CA SER A 111 13.17 -0.86 -19.28
C SER A 111 12.24 -0.88 -20.50
N LEU A 112 11.25 0.01 -20.50
CA LEU A 112 10.32 0.20 -21.62
C LEU A 112 10.78 1.33 -22.53
N THR A 113 10.45 1.21 -23.82
CA THR A 113 10.82 2.18 -24.85
C THR A 113 9.74 2.31 -25.90
N ASP A 114 9.79 3.41 -26.64
CA ASP A 114 9.02 3.58 -27.85
C ASP A 114 9.47 2.61 -28.94
N ILE A 115 8.53 1.84 -29.51
CA ILE A 115 8.79 0.99 -30.67
C ILE A 115 9.34 1.81 -31.84
N TRP A 116 9.03 3.10 -31.93
CA TRP A 116 9.58 4.01 -32.93
C TRP A 116 11.12 3.95 -33.02
N ASN A 117 11.80 3.67 -31.90
CA ASN A 117 13.26 3.53 -31.87
C ASN A 117 13.79 2.34 -32.69
N PHE A 118 12.93 1.36 -32.98
CA PHE A 118 13.25 0.17 -33.78
C PHE A 118 12.55 0.17 -35.13
N ASP A 119 11.34 0.74 -35.20
CA ASP A 119 10.53 0.81 -36.41
C ASP A 119 9.73 2.12 -36.44
N ALA A 120 10.18 3.05 -37.29
CA ALA A 120 9.62 4.40 -37.38
C ALA A 120 8.17 4.45 -37.90
N ASP A 121 7.63 3.35 -38.43
CA ASP A 121 6.24 3.25 -38.87
C ASP A 121 5.27 2.97 -37.69
N TYR A 122 5.82 2.70 -36.49
CA TYR A 122 5.07 2.38 -35.28
C TYR A 122 5.44 3.34 -34.15
N GLU A 123 4.46 3.68 -33.32
CA GLU A 123 4.64 4.62 -32.20
C GLU A 123 3.97 4.05 -30.95
N SER A 124 4.74 3.97 -29.87
CA SER A 124 4.23 3.70 -28.53
C SER A 124 3.82 5.01 -27.87
N LYS A 125 2.69 5.00 -27.15
CA LYS A 125 2.17 6.20 -26.50
C LYS A 125 1.98 5.96 -25.02
N ILE A 126 2.34 6.95 -24.22
CA ILE A 126 1.96 7.03 -22.82
C ILE A 126 0.91 8.12 -22.71
N ARG A 127 -0.25 7.78 -22.15
CA ARG A 127 -1.38 8.72 -22.02
C ARG A 127 -2.01 8.62 -20.65
N TYR A 128 -2.75 9.64 -20.23
CA TYR A 128 -3.60 9.53 -19.05
C TYR A 128 -4.99 10.12 -19.27
N SER A 129 -5.92 9.72 -18.43
CA SER A 129 -7.23 10.36 -18.31
C SER A 129 -7.66 10.36 -16.85
N VAL A 130 -8.49 11.34 -16.49
CA VAL A 130 -9.19 11.38 -15.20
C VAL A 130 -10.68 11.36 -15.50
N THR A 131 -11.40 10.41 -14.90
CA THR A 131 -12.85 10.25 -15.05
C THR A 131 -13.52 10.16 -13.69
N GLY A 132 -14.85 10.29 -13.62
CA GLY A 132 -15.62 10.24 -12.38
C GLY A 132 -15.90 11.63 -11.78
N GLU A 133 -16.78 11.65 -10.79
CA GLU A 133 -17.14 12.86 -10.02
C GLU A 133 -16.22 12.99 -8.79
N GLU A 134 -16.19 14.17 -8.16
CA GLU A 134 -15.43 14.40 -6.92
C GLU A 134 -15.73 13.33 -5.85
N GLY A 135 -14.68 12.70 -5.33
CA GLY A 135 -14.75 11.59 -4.37
C GLY A 135 -14.81 10.21 -5.03
N GLU A 136 -15.03 10.13 -6.34
CA GLU A 136 -15.10 8.90 -7.14
C GLU A 136 -14.18 8.97 -8.37
N ARG A 137 -13.23 9.92 -8.40
CA ARG A 137 -12.34 10.06 -9.55
C ARG A 137 -11.41 8.87 -9.69
N VAL A 138 -11.12 8.53 -10.94
CA VAL A 138 -10.14 7.51 -11.32
C VAL A 138 -9.15 8.14 -12.28
N LEU A 139 -7.88 8.20 -11.86
CA LEU A 139 -6.77 8.46 -12.76
C LEU A 139 -6.41 7.14 -13.44
N THR A 140 -6.39 7.08 -14.77
CA THR A 140 -5.85 5.94 -15.53
C THR A 140 -4.70 6.41 -16.41
N ILE A 141 -3.56 5.71 -16.33
CA ILE A 141 -2.37 5.93 -17.15
C ILE A 141 -2.18 4.69 -18.03
N GLU A 142 -2.06 4.88 -19.34
CA GLU A 142 -1.89 3.81 -20.33
C GLU A 142 -0.49 3.85 -20.94
N TYR A 143 0.17 2.70 -20.99
CA TYR A 143 1.31 2.43 -21.87
C TYR A 143 0.80 1.63 -23.06
N TYR A 144 0.60 2.30 -24.19
CA TYR A 144 0.07 1.70 -25.41
C TYR A 144 1.20 1.20 -26.30
N ARG A 145 1.23 -0.12 -26.56
CA ARG A 145 2.24 -0.80 -27.38
C ARG A 145 3.67 -0.41 -27.00
N ALA A 146 4.00 -0.37 -25.71
CA ALA A 146 5.35 -0.12 -25.24
C ALA A 146 6.28 -1.28 -25.65
N GLY A 147 7.40 -0.95 -26.30
CA GLY A 147 8.48 -1.90 -26.58
C GLY A 147 9.41 -2.06 -25.37
N PHE A 148 10.38 -2.97 -25.49
CA PHE A 148 11.37 -3.23 -24.45
C PHE A 148 12.74 -2.72 -24.90
N ALA A 149 13.40 -1.91 -24.08
CA ALA A 149 14.69 -1.27 -24.43
C ALA A 149 15.82 -2.29 -24.63
N ASN A 150 15.71 -3.47 -24.00
CA ASN A 150 16.67 -4.56 -24.11
C ASN A 150 16.54 -5.36 -25.42
N MET A 151 15.57 -5.03 -26.28
CA MET A 151 15.43 -5.69 -27.57
C MET A 151 16.57 -5.31 -28.53
N ASP A 152 17.08 -6.33 -29.21
CA ASP A 152 17.91 -6.11 -30.40
C ASP A 152 17.00 -5.78 -31.60
N GLY A 153 17.01 -4.50 -32.00
CA GLY A 153 16.27 -3.99 -33.16
C GLY A 153 16.64 -4.65 -34.49
N SER A 154 17.71 -5.46 -34.56
CA SER A 154 18.12 -6.18 -35.77
C SER A 154 17.26 -7.41 -36.11
N SER A 155 16.44 -7.88 -35.18
CA SER A 155 15.61 -9.09 -35.36
C SER A 155 14.40 -8.88 -36.28
N GLY A 156 13.95 -7.63 -36.46
CA GLY A 156 12.73 -7.30 -37.21
C GLY A 156 11.43 -7.80 -36.56
N VAL A 157 11.49 -8.34 -35.33
CA VAL A 157 10.34 -8.80 -34.55
C VAL A 157 9.92 -7.68 -33.60
N GLN A 158 8.68 -7.24 -33.69
CA GLN A 158 8.12 -6.23 -32.78
C GLN A 158 7.55 -6.91 -31.54
N VAL A 159 8.21 -6.76 -30.40
CA VAL A 159 7.72 -7.28 -29.12
C VAL A 159 7.22 -6.10 -28.32
N ASN A 160 5.95 -6.13 -27.91
CA ASN A 160 5.37 -5.03 -27.15
C ASN A 160 4.28 -5.46 -26.19
N THR A 161 4.11 -4.63 -25.17
CA THR A 161 3.09 -4.78 -24.15
C THR A 161 2.20 -3.55 -24.11
N THR A 162 0.92 -3.76 -23.83
CA THR A 162 -0.04 -2.69 -23.57
C THR A 162 -0.63 -2.92 -22.19
N PHE A 163 -0.66 -1.89 -21.34
CA PHE A 163 -1.31 -1.99 -20.04
C PHE A 163 -1.78 -0.63 -19.53
N GLN A 164 -2.73 -0.65 -18.61
CA GLN A 164 -3.23 0.50 -17.88
C GLN A 164 -2.98 0.36 -16.39
N VAL A 165 -2.64 1.46 -15.74
CA VAL A 165 -2.59 1.59 -14.29
C VAL A 165 -3.62 2.60 -13.85
N SER A 166 -4.52 2.21 -12.95
CA SER A 166 -5.55 3.10 -12.42
C SER A 166 -5.37 3.34 -10.93
N PHE A 167 -5.63 4.56 -10.50
CA PHE A 167 -5.62 4.99 -9.10
C PHE A 167 -6.99 5.55 -8.74
N PHE A 168 -7.63 4.99 -7.71
CA PHE A 168 -9.00 5.31 -7.33
C PHE A 168 -9.04 6.28 -6.14
N GLU A 169 -9.69 7.43 -6.31
CA GLU A 169 -9.83 8.45 -5.26
C GLU A 169 -10.56 7.93 -4.01
N ILE A 170 -11.63 7.16 -4.22
CA ILE A 170 -12.59 6.79 -3.17
C ILE A 170 -11.97 5.90 -2.07
N ASN A 171 -11.07 5.00 -2.45
CA ASN A 171 -10.63 3.91 -1.59
C ASN A 171 -9.12 3.64 -1.65
N GLY A 172 -8.34 4.39 -2.44
CA GLY A 172 -6.90 4.18 -2.59
C GLY A 172 -6.54 2.88 -3.30
N GLU A 173 -7.50 2.24 -3.99
CA GLU A 173 -7.24 1.07 -4.82
C GLU A 173 -6.30 1.44 -5.97
N ILE A 174 -5.43 0.49 -6.32
CA ILE A 174 -4.59 0.55 -7.51
C ILE A 174 -4.94 -0.65 -8.38
N SER A 175 -5.22 -0.44 -9.67
CA SER A 175 -5.45 -1.53 -10.61
C SER A 175 -4.41 -1.56 -11.72
N LEU A 176 -4.09 -2.75 -12.20
CA LEU A 176 -3.21 -2.99 -13.34
C LEU A 176 -3.92 -3.90 -14.34
N HIS A 177 -4.24 -3.37 -15.51
CA HIS A 177 -4.99 -4.09 -16.56
C HIS A 177 -4.12 -4.30 -17.79
N PHE A 178 -3.85 -5.55 -18.13
CA PHE A 178 -3.05 -5.92 -19.29
C PHE A 178 -3.93 -5.99 -20.55
N GLY A 179 -3.52 -5.24 -21.58
CA GLY A 179 -4.15 -5.19 -22.89
C GLY A 179 -3.47 -6.10 -23.91
N PRO A 180 -3.66 -5.83 -25.22
CA PRO A 180 -3.02 -6.57 -26.30
C PRO A 180 -1.48 -6.57 -26.20
N GLN A 181 -0.88 -7.71 -26.52
CA GLN A 181 0.56 -7.92 -26.50
C GLN A 181 0.99 -8.60 -27.80
N GLU A 182 2.11 -8.18 -28.39
CA GLU A 182 2.65 -8.77 -29.62
C GLU A 182 3.91 -9.59 -29.32
N ASN A 183 4.02 -10.78 -29.93
CA ASN A 183 5.16 -11.69 -29.83
C ASN A 183 5.56 -12.04 -28.36
N ARG A 184 4.55 -12.38 -27.54
CA ARG A 184 4.69 -12.71 -26.10
C ARG A 184 5.68 -13.82 -25.81
N GLU A 185 5.87 -14.74 -26.75
CA GLU A 185 6.84 -15.83 -26.61
C GLU A 185 8.28 -15.34 -26.40
N PHE A 186 8.59 -14.06 -26.66
CA PHE A 186 9.91 -13.48 -26.39
C PHE A 186 10.01 -12.73 -25.06
N PHE A 187 8.92 -12.49 -24.35
CA PHE A 187 8.91 -11.67 -23.11
C PHE A 187 9.86 -12.23 -22.05
N HIS A 188 9.89 -13.55 -21.90
CA HIS A 188 10.74 -14.25 -20.94
C HIS A 188 12.25 -14.00 -21.09
N HIS A 189 12.72 -13.45 -22.23
CA HIS A 189 14.11 -13.03 -22.46
C HIS A 189 14.35 -11.52 -22.28
N LEU A 190 13.26 -10.75 -22.16
CA LEU A 190 13.30 -9.28 -22.09
C LEU A 190 13.15 -8.77 -20.66
N HIS A 191 12.59 -9.61 -19.77
CA HIS A 191 12.57 -9.35 -18.34
C HIS A 191 13.96 -9.46 -17.73
N ASP A 192 14.16 -8.78 -16.61
CA ASP A 192 15.44 -8.77 -15.90
C ASP A 192 15.87 -10.16 -15.39
N ARG A 193 14.96 -11.14 -15.42
CA ARG A 193 15.20 -12.54 -15.07
C ARG A 193 14.60 -13.47 -16.11
N ASP A 194 15.46 -14.30 -16.70
CA ASP A 194 15.06 -15.31 -17.69
C ASP A 194 13.97 -16.24 -17.12
N GLY A 195 12.85 -16.35 -17.84
CA GLY A 195 11.77 -17.30 -17.50
C GLY A 195 10.77 -16.83 -16.44
N LEU A 196 10.89 -15.60 -15.95
CA LEU A 196 9.92 -14.96 -15.06
C LEU A 196 9.12 -13.90 -15.81
N GLY A 197 7.97 -13.54 -15.25
CA GLY A 197 7.16 -12.42 -15.72
C GLY A 197 7.69 -11.07 -15.24
N PRO A 198 6.92 -9.98 -15.48
CA PRO A 198 7.27 -8.67 -14.95
C PRO A 198 7.30 -8.69 -13.42
N LEU A 199 8.29 -8.00 -12.82
CA LEU A 199 8.22 -7.72 -11.39
C LEU A 199 7.24 -6.58 -11.15
N ILE A 200 6.31 -6.81 -10.23
CA ILE A 200 5.25 -5.89 -9.86
C ILE A 200 5.29 -5.76 -8.35
N TYR A 201 5.57 -4.58 -7.82
CA TYR A 201 5.73 -4.40 -6.38
C TYR A 201 5.29 -3.03 -5.90
N PHE A 202 5.16 -2.92 -4.58
CA PHE A 202 4.97 -1.66 -3.89
C PHE A 202 5.90 -1.55 -2.69
N VAL A 203 6.23 -0.31 -2.34
CA VAL A 203 7.04 0.07 -1.18
C VAL A 203 6.35 1.24 -0.48
N GLN A 204 6.16 1.14 0.82
CA GLN A 204 5.50 2.13 1.65
C GLN A 204 6.49 2.70 2.68
N ASN A 205 6.41 4.02 2.85
CA ASN A 205 7.21 4.82 3.78
C ASN A 205 8.73 4.59 3.64
N MET A 206 9.21 4.50 2.40
CA MET A 206 10.63 4.42 2.11
C MET A 206 11.33 5.72 2.48
N ARG A 207 12.38 5.65 3.29
CA ARG A 207 13.13 6.82 3.76
C ARG A 207 14.58 6.50 4.04
N ILE A 208 15.40 7.53 4.20
CA ILE A 208 16.82 7.41 4.58
C ILE A 208 16.97 7.83 6.03
N GLU A 209 17.33 6.88 6.91
CA GLU A 209 17.65 7.14 8.32
C GLU A 209 19.12 6.78 8.57
N ASP A 210 19.92 7.72 9.11
CA ASP A 210 21.32 7.46 9.48
C ASP A 210 22.18 6.81 8.37
N HIS A 211 21.93 7.16 7.11
CA HIS A 211 22.53 6.60 5.88
C HIS A 211 22.02 5.21 5.45
N ASP A 212 21.05 4.64 6.15
CA ASP A 212 20.40 3.38 5.80
C ASP A 212 19.04 3.62 5.12
N LEU A 213 18.72 2.80 4.12
CA LEU A 213 17.39 2.76 3.53
C LEU A 213 16.45 2.00 4.46
N VAL A 214 15.41 2.68 4.94
CA VAL A 214 14.36 2.10 5.79
C VAL A 214 13.08 2.02 4.97
N VAL A 215 12.45 0.86 4.99
CA VAL A 215 11.16 0.57 4.37
C VAL A 215 10.25 0.03 5.44
N ASP A 216 9.06 0.61 5.59
CA ASP A 216 8.09 0.09 6.55
C ASP A 216 7.42 -1.15 6.00
N ILE A 217 6.78 -1.06 4.83
CA ILE A 217 6.04 -2.17 4.22
C ILE A 217 6.43 -2.28 2.75
N SER A 218 6.60 -3.50 2.26
CA SER A 218 6.85 -3.76 0.84
C SER A 218 6.22 -5.09 0.45
N GLY A 219 5.59 -5.13 -0.71
CA GLY A 219 4.94 -6.32 -1.23
C GLY A 219 5.25 -6.55 -2.69
N LEU A 220 5.53 -7.80 -3.05
CA LEU A 220 5.82 -8.27 -4.40
C LEU A 220 4.66 -9.16 -4.85
N LEU A 221 4.20 -8.96 -6.09
CA LEU A 221 3.26 -9.88 -6.72
C LEU A 221 4.03 -11.08 -7.26
N SER A 222 3.66 -12.27 -6.77
CA SER A 222 4.36 -13.51 -7.04
C SER A 222 3.43 -14.66 -7.38
N GLY A 223 3.97 -15.70 -8.02
CA GLY A 223 3.24 -16.94 -8.31
C GLY A 223 2.72 -17.04 -9.75
N ASP A 224 1.57 -17.71 -9.93
CA ASP A 224 0.93 -17.87 -11.24
C ASP A 224 0.28 -16.54 -11.67
N PRO A 225 0.53 -16.00 -12.87
CA PRO A 225 -0.12 -14.78 -13.33
C PRO A 225 -1.66 -14.84 -13.37
N ASP A 226 -2.26 -16.04 -13.47
CA ASP A 226 -3.72 -16.19 -13.44
C ASP A 226 -4.29 -16.27 -12.00
N ASP A 227 -3.44 -16.54 -11.00
CA ASP A 227 -3.80 -16.63 -9.56
C ASP A 227 -2.59 -16.23 -8.68
N PRO A 228 -2.16 -14.95 -8.72
CA PRO A 228 -1.00 -14.51 -7.98
C PRO A 228 -1.32 -14.24 -6.51
N TYR A 229 -0.28 -14.15 -5.70
CA TYR A 229 -0.38 -13.71 -4.31
C TYR A 229 0.62 -12.59 -4.05
N LEU A 230 0.36 -11.79 -3.01
CA LEU A 230 1.33 -10.81 -2.53
C LEU A 230 2.20 -11.44 -1.44
N GLU A 231 3.51 -11.27 -1.55
CA GLU A 231 4.46 -11.66 -0.51
C GLU A 231 5.25 -10.44 -0.01
N PRO A 232 5.50 -10.34 1.31
CA PRO A 232 6.39 -9.33 1.82
C PRO A 232 7.81 -9.59 1.36
N PHE A 233 8.50 -8.55 0.88
CA PHE A 233 9.91 -8.66 0.53
C PHE A 233 10.72 -7.59 1.24
N PHE A 234 11.81 -7.96 1.88
CA PHE A 234 12.73 -7.03 2.53
C PHE A 234 14.14 -7.32 2.02
N THR A 235 14.65 -6.47 1.14
CA THR A 235 16.04 -6.62 0.71
C THR A 235 16.93 -5.75 1.60
N LYS A 236 17.55 -6.35 2.62
CA LYS A 236 18.82 -5.82 3.15
C LYS A 236 19.98 -6.11 2.20
N GLU A 237 19.84 -7.11 1.34
CA GLU A 237 20.79 -7.45 0.29
C GLU A 237 20.06 -7.64 -1.05
N PRO A 238 20.69 -7.24 -2.18
CA PRO A 238 20.02 -7.18 -3.46
C PRO A 238 19.80 -8.58 -4.05
N THR A 239 18.54 -8.88 -4.38
CA THR A 239 18.18 -9.41 -5.70
C THR A 239 18.49 -10.87 -6.08
N GLU A 240 18.71 -11.83 -5.19
CA GLU A 240 18.74 -13.26 -5.67
C GLU A 240 17.39 -13.98 -5.52
N ASP A 241 16.59 -13.66 -4.51
CA ASP A 241 15.39 -14.46 -4.18
C ASP A 241 14.03 -13.86 -4.59
N LEU A 242 13.97 -12.72 -5.29
CA LEU A 242 12.69 -12.20 -5.78
C LEU A 242 12.19 -13.07 -6.95
N THR A 243 11.28 -13.99 -6.66
CA THR A 243 10.73 -14.92 -7.67
C THR A 243 9.66 -14.30 -8.55
N GLY A 244 8.96 -13.26 -8.09
CA GLY A 244 7.94 -12.55 -8.87
C GLY A 244 6.91 -13.49 -9.50
N LEU A 245 6.29 -13.02 -10.59
CA LEU A 245 5.41 -13.85 -11.39
C LEU A 245 6.20 -14.92 -12.16
N THR A 246 5.65 -16.13 -12.24
CA THR A 246 6.22 -17.29 -12.94
C THR A 246 6.01 -17.25 -14.46
N GLY A 247 5.43 -16.18 -14.98
CA GLY A 247 5.23 -15.93 -16.41
C GLY A 247 4.53 -14.59 -16.66
N ASP A 248 4.20 -14.33 -17.91
CA ASP A 248 3.58 -13.07 -18.33
C ASP A 248 2.06 -13.08 -18.17
N PRO A 249 1.48 -12.03 -17.54
CA PRO A 249 0.04 -11.80 -17.55
C PRO A 249 -0.49 -11.81 -18.98
N ARG A 250 -1.62 -12.49 -19.19
CA ARG A 250 -2.24 -12.59 -20.52
C ARG A 250 -3.04 -11.30 -20.81
N PRO A 251 -3.29 -10.96 -22.09
CA PRO A 251 -4.25 -9.92 -22.42
C PRO A 251 -5.60 -10.18 -21.74
N GLY A 252 -6.16 -9.16 -21.12
CA GLY A 252 -7.38 -9.21 -20.32
C GLY A 252 -7.18 -9.59 -18.85
N THR A 253 -5.95 -9.76 -18.37
CA THR A 253 -5.67 -9.92 -16.93
C THR A 253 -5.79 -8.58 -16.21
N LEU A 254 -6.58 -8.52 -15.14
CA LEU A 254 -6.75 -7.38 -14.26
C LEU A 254 -6.31 -7.76 -12.84
N TYR A 255 -5.31 -7.06 -12.33
CA TYR A 255 -4.89 -7.13 -10.92
C TYR A 255 -5.42 -5.91 -10.18
N ARG A 256 -6.03 -6.13 -9.01
CA ARG A 256 -6.53 -5.06 -8.14
C ARG A 256 -5.87 -5.16 -6.77
N PHE A 257 -5.08 -4.15 -6.44
CA PHE A 257 -4.44 -3.97 -5.15
C PHE A 257 -5.42 -3.19 -4.27
N VAL A 258 -6.19 -3.92 -3.47
CA VAL A 258 -7.26 -3.37 -2.64
C VAL A 258 -6.71 -3.11 -1.23
N PRO A 259 -6.68 -1.85 -0.74
CA PRO A 259 -6.18 -1.57 0.59
C PRO A 259 -6.90 -2.42 1.63
N LYS A 260 -6.13 -3.12 2.45
CA LYS A 260 -6.68 -3.78 3.63
C LYS A 260 -7.24 -2.70 4.51
N SER A 261 -8.53 -2.82 4.79
CA SER A 261 -9.09 -2.02 5.86
C SER A 261 -8.53 -2.54 7.17
N THR A 262 -7.49 -1.88 7.69
CA THR A 262 -6.99 -2.10 9.05
C THR A 262 -7.96 -1.59 10.11
N SER A 263 -9.08 -1.01 9.67
CA SER A 263 -10.22 -0.72 10.51
C SER A 263 -11.12 -1.96 10.58
N THR A 264 -11.53 -2.30 11.80
CA THR A 264 -12.86 -2.87 12.03
C THR A 264 -13.87 -1.89 11.44
N VAL A 265 -14.22 -2.04 10.15
CA VAL A 265 -15.20 -1.20 9.48
C VAL A 265 -16.59 -1.54 10.00
N GLN A 266 -17.01 -0.80 11.02
CA GLN A 266 -18.02 0.21 10.72
C GLN A 266 -17.27 1.52 10.50
N ILE A 267 -17.24 1.96 9.24
CA ILE A 267 -16.90 3.34 8.88
C ILE A 267 -17.76 4.21 9.79
N GLU A 268 -17.11 4.93 10.68
CA GLU A 268 -17.71 6.07 11.36
C GLU A 268 -18.23 6.97 10.24
N GLN A 269 -19.55 6.95 10.03
CA GLN A 269 -20.22 8.13 9.50
C GLN A 269 -19.64 9.30 10.29
N SER A 270 -18.98 10.22 9.59
CA SER A 270 -18.40 11.46 10.07
C SER A 270 -19.40 12.18 10.98
N THR A 271 -19.41 11.78 12.22
CA THR A 271 -20.17 12.43 13.27
C THR A 271 -19.12 13.32 13.89
N SER A 272 -19.41 14.62 13.99
CA SER A 272 -18.46 15.69 14.31
C SER A 272 -17.95 15.66 15.76
N VAL A 273 -17.78 14.47 16.35
CA VAL A 273 -17.28 14.26 17.70
C VAL A 273 -15.77 14.48 17.71
N SER A 274 -15.34 15.53 18.39
CA SER A 274 -13.92 15.84 18.58
C SER A 274 -13.49 15.42 19.97
N VAL A 275 -12.24 14.93 20.11
CA VAL A 275 -11.59 14.66 21.39
C VAL A 275 -10.23 15.37 21.45
N TRP A 276 -10.03 16.27 22.41
CA TRP A 276 -8.81 17.09 22.51
C TRP A 276 -8.49 17.55 23.95
N PRO A 277 -7.25 17.94 24.28
CA PRO A 277 -6.07 17.74 23.45
C PRO A 277 -5.70 16.25 23.35
N THR A 278 -5.07 15.85 22.26
CA THR A 278 -4.55 14.49 22.08
C THR A 278 -3.30 14.24 22.93
N ILE A 279 -2.68 15.28 23.49
CA ILE A 279 -1.63 15.20 24.49
C ILE A 279 -2.11 15.97 25.73
N ALA A 280 -2.33 15.26 26.83
CA ALA A 280 -3.01 15.80 28.01
C ALA A 280 -2.33 15.38 29.31
N SER A 281 -2.32 16.25 30.32
CA SER A 281 -1.77 15.94 31.65
C SER A 281 -2.85 15.48 32.63
N ASP A 282 -4.07 16.00 32.54
CA ASP A 282 -5.09 15.71 33.56
C ASP A 282 -6.47 15.35 32.97
N TYR A 283 -6.84 15.91 31.80
CA TYR A 283 -8.16 15.73 31.20
C TYR A 283 -8.14 15.86 29.68
N VAL A 284 -9.10 15.21 29.03
CA VAL A 284 -9.48 15.47 27.64
C VAL A 284 -10.92 15.95 27.57
N TYR A 285 -11.23 16.71 26.53
CA TYR A 285 -12.53 17.29 26.23
C TYR A 285 -13.17 16.56 25.07
N VAL A 286 -14.49 16.45 25.11
CA VAL A 286 -15.31 15.87 24.05
C VAL A 286 -16.44 16.82 23.72
N SER A 287 -16.63 17.16 22.44
CA SER A 287 -17.79 17.92 21.93
C SER A 287 -18.16 17.52 20.52
N MET A 288 -19.27 18.07 20.04
CA MET A 288 -19.59 18.16 18.62
C MET A 288 -19.65 19.63 18.19
N GLU A 289 -19.23 19.94 16.96
CA GLU A 289 -19.06 21.31 16.48
C GLU A 289 -20.40 22.10 16.41
N ASP A 290 -21.45 21.48 15.86
CA ASP A 290 -22.71 22.17 15.55
C ASP A 290 -23.92 21.73 16.39
N GLN A 291 -23.73 20.81 17.33
CA GLN A 291 -24.84 20.25 18.12
C GLN A 291 -24.37 19.73 19.48
N PRO A 292 -25.24 19.71 20.51
CA PRO A 292 -24.93 19.02 21.74
C PRO A 292 -24.74 17.52 21.47
N LEU A 293 -23.77 16.91 22.16
CA LEU A 293 -23.58 15.47 22.17
C LEU A 293 -24.87 14.79 22.65
N PRO A 294 -25.38 13.78 21.92
CA PRO A 294 -26.34 12.84 22.52
C PRO A 294 -25.71 12.16 23.73
N GLU A 295 -26.51 11.45 24.52
CA GLU A 295 -25.95 10.59 25.57
C GLU A 295 -25.05 9.53 24.92
N MET A 296 -23.77 9.54 25.29
CA MET A 296 -22.78 8.56 24.83
C MET A 296 -22.12 7.91 26.05
N ASP A 297 -21.87 6.62 25.95
CA ASP A 297 -20.95 5.91 26.85
C ASP A 297 -19.52 6.23 26.43
N TYR A 298 -18.59 6.39 27.37
CA TYR A 298 -17.16 6.47 27.09
C TYR A 298 -16.40 5.39 27.84
N THR A 299 -15.27 4.96 27.27
CA THR A 299 -14.29 4.08 27.89
C THR A 299 -12.88 4.57 27.54
N VAL A 300 -11.98 4.66 28.51
CA VAL A 300 -10.55 4.89 28.31
C VAL A 300 -9.81 3.57 28.44
N ILE A 301 -9.15 3.15 27.38
CA ILE A 301 -8.52 1.84 27.21
C ILE A 301 -7.02 2.05 27.05
N GLY A 302 -6.20 1.31 27.79
CA GLY A 302 -4.75 1.30 27.55
C GLY A 302 -4.41 0.61 26.24
N ILE A 303 -3.20 0.82 25.72
CA ILE A 303 -2.75 0.12 24.51
C ILE A 303 -2.64 -1.41 24.70
N ASP A 304 -2.62 -1.87 25.96
CA ASP A 304 -2.70 -3.27 26.36
C ASP A 304 -4.13 -3.84 26.36
N GLY A 305 -5.12 -3.04 25.94
CA GLY A 305 -6.54 -3.40 25.91
C GLY A 305 -7.23 -3.30 27.26
N ARG A 306 -6.55 -2.87 28.33
CA ARG A 306 -7.15 -2.77 29.66
C ARG A 306 -8.01 -1.52 29.79
N GLU A 307 -9.23 -1.67 30.27
CA GLU A 307 -10.08 -0.52 30.61
C GLU A 307 -9.62 0.15 31.92
N PHE A 308 -9.44 1.47 31.88
CA PHE A 308 -9.03 2.28 33.02
C PHE A 308 -10.16 3.13 33.60
N SER A 309 -11.04 3.66 32.74
CA SER A 309 -12.21 4.42 33.17
C SER A 309 -13.34 4.30 32.17
N SER A 310 -14.57 4.45 32.64
CA SER A 310 -15.76 4.52 31.81
C SER A 310 -16.84 5.37 32.45
N GLY A 311 -17.80 5.83 31.65
CA GLY A 311 -18.89 6.66 32.14
C GLY A 311 -19.79 7.13 31.00
N LYS A 312 -20.56 8.20 31.26
CA LYS A 312 -21.47 8.81 30.28
C LYS A 312 -21.16 10.28 30.09
N ILE A 313 -21.33 10.76 28.85
CA ILE A 313 -21.19 12.16 28.46
C ILE A 313 -22.41 12.62 27.66
N ASN A 314 -22.79 13.89 27.77
CA ASN A 314 -23.89 14.50 26.99
C ASN A 314 -23.79 16.04 26.98
N GLY A 315 -24.53 16.72 26.11
CA GLY A 315 -24.55 18.19 26.06
C GLY A 315 -23.40 18.79 25.26
N GLN A 316 -23.12 20.09 25.43
CA GLN A 316 -22.23 20.82 24.51
C GLN A 316 -20.75 20.43 24.62
N MET A 317 -20.24 20.26 25.83
CA MET A 317 -18.83 19.95 26.06
C MET A 317 -18.71 19.12 27.34
N ASN A 318 -17.97 18.02 27.24
CA ASN A 318 -17.72 17.11 28.34
C ASN A 318 -16.23 17.02 28.62
N ARG A 319 -15.89 16.55 29.82
CA ARG A 319 -14.52 16.39 30.28
C ARG A 319 -14.34 15.00 30.84
N ILE A 320 -13.40 14.25 30.27
CA ILE A 320 -13.00 12.93 30.75
C ILE A 320 -11.71 13.10 31.55
N SER A 321 -11.71 12.64 32.81
CA SER A 321 -10.50 12.68 33.64
C SER A 321 -9.56 11.53 33.29
N ILE A 322 -8.30 11.89 33.10
CA ILE A 322 -7.17 10.96 32.91
C ILE A 322 -6.11 11.17 33.99
N LEU A 323 -6.49 11.82 35.09
CA LEU A 323 -5.57 12.25 36.13
C LEU A 323 -4.85 11.08 36.80
N ASP A 324 -5.60 10.00 37.06
CA ASP A 324 -5.11 8.80 37.75
C ASP A 324 -4.44 7.80 36.80
N LEU A 325 -4.32 8.13 35.51
CA LEU A 325 -3.64 7.29 34.53
C LEU A 325 -2.12 7.48 34.61
N PRO A 326 -1.34 6.38 34.53
CA PRO A 326 0.09 6.45 34.24
C PRO A 326 0.38 7.24 32.95
N ALA A 327 1.59 7.77 32.82
CA ALA A 327 2.02 8.35 31.54
C ALA A 327 2.08 7.25 30.47
N GLY A 328 1.55 7.51 29.28
CA GLY A 328 1.45 6.52 28.21
C GLY A 328 0.38 6.85 27.16
N SER A 329 0.19 5.92 26.21
CA SER A 329 -0.82 6.01 25.15
C SER A 329 -2.10 5.30 25.55
N TYR A 330 -3.23 5.93 25.24
CA TYR A 330 -4.57 5.45 25.56
C TYR A 330 -5.51 5.66 24.37
N ILE A 331 -6.57 4.87 24.34
CA ILE A 331 -7.68 4.96 23.39
C ILE A 331 -8.90 5.44 24.16
N VAL A 332 -9.52 6.53 23.72
CA VAL A 332 -10.85 6.97 24.16
C VAL A 332 -11.86 6.42 23.17
N ARG A 333 -12.68 5.48 23.62
CA ARG A 333 -13.82 4.92 22.88
C ARG A 333 -15.09 5.60 23.34
N LEU A 334 -15.91 6.11 22.43
CA LEU A 334 -17.23 6.69 22.71
C LEU A 334 -18.28 5.85 21.97
N GLU A 335 -19.44 5.61 22.57
CA GLU A 335 -20.48 4.78 21.96
C GLU A 335 -21.88 5.39 22.17
N SER A 336 -22.68 5.48 21.10
CA SER A 336 -24.06 5.93 21.18
C SER A 336 -24.91 5.34 20.05
N GLY A 337 -26.02 4.70 20.41
CA GLY A 337 -26.96 4.15 19.42
C GLY A 337 -26.33 3.13 18.46
N GLY A 338 -25.34 2.37 18.92
CA GLY A 338 -24.59 1.40 18.11
C GLY A 338 -23.48 2.00 17.24
N LYS A 339 -23.28 3.32 17.28
CA LYS A 339 -22.12 4.00 16.67
C LYS A 339 -20.98 4.06 17.66
N ILE A 340 -19.77 3.77 17.22
CA ILE A 340 -18.55 3.81 18.04
C ILE A 340 -17.64 4.90 17.46
N PHE A 341 -17.08 5.77 18.30
CA PHE A 341 -16.04 6.73 17.97
C PHE A 341 -14.75 6.40 18.70
N VAL A 342 -13.61 6.43 18.03
CA VAL A 342 -12.33 6.10 18.66
C VAL A 342 -11.30 7.22 18.45
N ARG A 343 -10.65 7.65 19.54
CA ARG A 343 -9.52 8.59 19.48
C ARG A 343 -8.36 8.15 20.34
N GLN A 344 -7.15 8.16 19.79
CA GLN A 344 -5.92 8.00 20.57
C GLN A 344 -5.55 9.30 21.30
N ILE A 345 -5.12 9.17 22.55
CA ILE A 345 -4.58 10.25 23.38
C ILE A 345 -3.28 9.81 24.06
N VAL A 346 -2.45 10.77 24.46
CA VAL A 346 -1.20 10.56 25.19
C VAL A 346 -1.27 11.29 26.53
N LYS A 347 -1.14 10.54 27.61
CA LYS A 347 -1.01 11.08 28.97
C LYS A 347 0.45 11.41 29.23
N VAL A 348 0.73 12.68 29.54
CA VAL A 348 2.06 13.12 29.99
C VAL A 348 2.12 13.20 31.52
N GLY A 349 3.30 12.98 32.10
CA GLY A 349 3.53 13.17 33.54
C GLY A 349 3.19 14.60 33.99
N ARG A 350 2.92 14.76 35.29
CA ARG A 350 2.76 16.10 35.88
C ARG A 350 4.09 16.83 36.04
#